data_AF-A0AAE0SVD3-F1
#
_entry.id   AF-A0AAE0SVD3-F1
#
_cell.length_a   1.000
_cell.length_b   1.000
_cell.length_c   1.000
_cell.angle_alpha   90.00
_cell.angle_beta   90.00
_cell.angle_gamma   90.00
#
_symmetry.space_group_name_H-M   'P 1'
#
loop_
_entity.id
_entity.type
_entity.pdbx_description
1 polymer ?
#
loop_
_entity_poly.entity_id
_entity_poly.type
_entity_poly.pdbx_seq_one_letter_code
_entity_poly.pdbx_strand_id
1 'polypeptide(L)'
;MTNHTPEISKNRPYIRNLWIFSNCSVDVFRKALRNKQCVKNIGSVYDVDEWNMFMKKHPGDVFTPQEQCLLVFGPGYTFCGVRSFSVSSTQ
;
A
#
# COMPACT_ATOMS: atom_id res chain seq x y z
N MET A 1 -27.78 14.01 -22.05
CA MET A 1 -26.43 13.49 -21.76
C MET A 1 -25.77 14.45 -20.79
N THR A 2 -25.88 14.18 -19.49
CA THR A 2 -25.32 15.03 -18.43
C THR A 2 -23.90 14.60 -18.13
N ASN A 3 -22.93 15.49 -18.41
CA ASN A 3 -21.53 15.30 -18.07
C ASN A 3 -21.36 15.45 -16.55
N HIS A 4 -21.24 14.33 -15.83
CA HIS A 4 -20.77 14.33 -14.46
C HIS A 4 -19.23 14.41 -14.46
N THR A 5 -18.71 15.62 -14.28
CA THR A 5 -17.31 15.79 -13.90
C THR A 5 -17.21 15.53 -12.40
N PRO A 6 -16.46 14.52 -11.93
CA PRO A 6 -16.32 14.25 -10.51
C PRO A 6 -15.53 15.39 -9.85
N GLU A 7 -16.12 16.02 -8.84
CA GLU A 7 -15.44 17.02 -8.02
C GLU A 7 -14.32 16.34 -7.21
N ILE A 8 -13.07 16.66 -7.56
CA ILE A 8 -11.90 16.24 -6.80
C ILE A 8 -11.88 17.07 -5.51
N SER A 9 -12.27 16.43 -4.40
CA SER A 9 -12.17 16.99 -3.05
C SER A 9 -10.73 17.46 -2.77
N LYS A 10 -10.55 18.78 -2.67
CA LYS A 10 -9.25 19.46 -2.50
C LYS A 10 -8.63 19.33 -1.09
N ASN A 11 -9.28 18.61 -0.17
CA ASN A 11 -8.92 18.60 1.26
C ASN A 11 -8.44 17.24 1.80
N ARG A 12 -8.16 16.24 0.95
CA ARG A 12 -7.37 15.10 1.42
C ARG A 12 -5.89 15.41 1.17
N PRO A 13 -5.00 15.29 2.18
CA PRO A 13 -3.58 15.31 1.90
C PRO A 13 -3.32 14.27 0.82
N TYR A 14 -2.74 14.71 -0.30
CA TYR A 14 -2.25 13.86 -1.36
C TYR A 14 -1.18 12.97 -0.70
N ILE A 15 -1.56 11.79 -0.23
CA ILE A 15 -0.60 10.75 0.11
C ILE A 15 0.02 10.42 -1.23
N ARG A 16 1.16 11.06 -1.55
CA ARG A 16 2.00 10.66 -2.67
C ARG A 16 2.20 9.17 -2.48
N ASN A 17 1.74 8.37 -3.44
CA ASN A 17 2.00 6.96 -3.42
C ASN A 17 3.52 6.80 -3.48
N LEU A 18 4.16 6.58 -2.32
CA LEU A 18 5.63 6.56 -2.16
C LEU A 18 6.28 5.36 -2.88
N TRP A 19 5.45 4.49 -3.45
CA TRP A 19 5.81 3.25 -4.12
C TRP A 19 5.77 3.36 -5.65
N ILE A 20 6.00 4.56 -6.20
CA ILE A 20 6.11 4.74 -7.64
C ILE A 20 7.58 4.56 -8.03
N PHE A 21 7.86 3.58 -8.89
CA PHE A 21 9.19 3.42 -9.48
C PHE A 21 9.60 4.67 -10.26
N SER A 22 10.87 5.06 -10.18
CA SER A 22 11.40 6.16 -11.00
C SER A 22 11.26 5.82 -12.50
N ASN A 23 11.16 6.85 -13.35
CA ASN A 23 11.10 6.66 -14.80
C ASN A 23 12.31 5.84 -15.31
N CYS A 24 13.50 6.10 -14.78
CA CYS A 24 14.72 5.34 -15.10
C CYS A 24 14.57 3.86 -14.74
N SER A 25 14.06 3.54 -13.55
CA SER A 25 13.83 2.16 -13.11
C SER A 25 12.85 1.44 -14.04
N VAL A 26 11.76 2.11 -14.43
CA VAL A 26 10.76 1.56 -15.36
C VAL A 26 11.38 1.27 -16.73
N ASP A 27 12.20 2.17 -17.25
CA ASP A 27 12.82 2.01 -18.58
C ASP A 27 13.86 0.89 -18.60
N VAL A 28 14.70 0.80 -17.57
CA VAL A 28 15.66 -0.30 -17.41
C VAL A 28 14.93 -1.63 -17.31
N PHE A 29 13.88 -1.71 -16.49
CA PHE A 29 13.07 -2.93 -16.34
C PHE A 29 12.40 -3.35 -17.65
N ARG A 30 11.77 -2.41 -18.37
CA ARG A 30 11.17 -2.68 -19.68
C ARG A 30 12.19 -3.21 -20.69
N LYS A 31 13.38 -2.61 -20.77
CA LYS A 31 14.45 -3.09 -21.65
C LYS A 31 14.88 -4.52 -21.28
N ALA A 32 15.03 -4.80 -19.99
CA ALA A 32 15.41 -6.12 -19.50
C ALA A 32 14.37 -7.20 -19.84
N LEU A 33 13.07 -6.88 -19.83
CA LEU A 33 11.99 -7.83 -20.10
C LEU A 33 11.79 -8.21 -21.57
N ARG A 34 12.20 -7.36 -22.54
CA ARG A 34 11.87 -7.54 -23.97
C ARG A 34 12.18 -8.94 -24.52
N ASN A 35 13.23 -9.60 -24.01
CA ASN A 35 13.70 -10.89 -24.49
C ASN A 35 13.63 -12.02 -23.44
N LYS A 36 12.89 -11.83 -22.34
CA LYS A 36 12.79 -12.84 -21.28
C LYS A 36 11.51 -13.66 -21.45
N GLN A 37 11.65 -14.90 -21.92
CA GLN A 37 10.52 -15.82 -22.11
C GLN A 37 10.02 -16.41 -20.78
N CYS A 38 10.91 -16.55 -19.79
CA CYS A 38 10.59 -17.17 -18.50
C CYS A 38 9.51 -16.42 -17.69
N VAL A 39 9.38 -15.11 -17.88
CA VAL A 39 8.38 -14.28 -17.18
C VAL A 39 7.01 -14.25 -17.87
N LYS A 40 6.88 -14.85 -19.06
CA LYS A 40 5.61 -14.87 -19.82
C LYS A 40 4.68 -15.98 -19.36
N ASN A 41 5.22 -16.99 -18.68
CA ASN A 41 4.42 -18.08 -18.15
C ASN A 41 3.61 -17.57 -16.96
N ILE A 42 2.32 -17.89 -16.95
CA ILE A 42 1.48 -17.65 -15.78
C ILE A 42 1.98 -18.58 -14.68
N GLY A 43 2.42 -18.00 -13.55
CA GLY A 43 2.79 -18.78 -12.38
C GLY A 43 1.60 -19.58 -11.88
N SER A 44 1.81 -20.84 -11.51
CA SER A 44 0.81 -21.63 -10.80
C SER A 44 0.76 -21.19 -9.35
N VAL A 45 -0.43 -20.91 -8.85
CA VAL A 45 -0.66 -20.69 -7.43
C VAL A 45 -1.06 -22.02 -6.79
N TYR A 46 -0.50 -22.32 -5.62
CA TYR A 46 -0.82 -23.55 -4.89
C TYR A 46 -2.27 -23.56 -4.36
N ASP A 47 -2.77 -22.41 -3.91
CA ASP A 47 -4.15 -22.17 -3.48
C ASP A 47 -4.66 -20.83 -4.05
N VAL A 48 -5.58 -20.93 -5.01
CA VAL A 48 -6.13 -19.76 -5.73
C VAL A 48 -6.99 -18.90 -4.79
N ASP A 49 -7.68 -19.51 -3.83
CA ASP A 49 -8.57 -18.80 -2.93
C ASP A 49 -7.77 -18.05 -1.87
N GLU A 50 -6.74 -18.67 -1.30
CA GLU A 50 -5.81 -18.01 -0.38
C GLU A 50 -5.11 -16.83 -1.06
N TRP A 51 -4.61 -17.01 -2.28
CA TRP A 51 -3.98 -15.94 -3.05
C TRP A 51 -4.94 -14.80 -3.37
N ASN A 52 -6.16 -15.12 -3.79
CA ASN A 52 -7.18 -14.11 -4.06
C ASN A 52 -7.58 -13.36 -2.79
N MET A 53 -7.62 -14.03 -1.65
CA MET A 53 -7.85 -13.39 -0.35
C MET A 53 -6.68 -12.48 0.04
N PHE A 54 -5.45 -12.94 -0.15
CA PHE A 54 -4.23 -12.16 0.12
C PHE A 54 -4.18 -10.89 -0.74
N MET A 55 -4.43 -11.01 -2.04
CA MET A 55 -4.37 -9.88 -2.99
C MET A 55 -5.50 -8.86 -2.82
N LYS A 56 -6.60 -9.21 -2.14
CA LYS A 56 -7.77 -8.32 -1.95
C LYS A 56 -7.71 -7.49 -0.67
N LYS A 57 -6.93 -7.88 0.33
CA LYS A 57 -6.87 -7.17 1.62
C LYS A 57 -5.70 -6.20 1.66
N HIS A 58 -5.91 -4.98 2.17
CA HIS A 58 -4.77 -4.13 2.47
C HIS A 58 -4.00 -4.73 3.67
N PRO A 59 -2.66 -4.63 3.72
CA PRO A 59 -1.90 -5.12 4.87
C PRO A 59 -2.38 -4.54 6.20
N GLY A 60 -2.89 -3.30 6.21
CA GLY A 60 -3.47 -2.67 7.39
C GLY A 60 -4.81 -3.28 7.86
N ASP A 61 -5.52 -3.99 6.98
CA ASP A 61 -6.73 -4.76 7.34
C ASP A 61 -6.36 -6.15 7.88
N VAL A 62 -5.14 -6.62 7.61
CA VAL A 62 -4.64 -7.93 8.04
C VAL A 62 -3.90 -7.82 9.37
N PHE A 63 -3.10 -6.77 9.55
CA PHE A 63 -2.30 -6.55 10.75
C PHE A 63 -2.70 -5.25 11.44
N THR A 64 -3.08 -5.34 12.70
CA THR A 64 -3.29 -4.20 13.58
C THR A 64 -1.99 -3.38 13.73
N PRO A 65 -2.07 -2.09 14.12
CA PRO A 65 -0.87 -1.29 14.37
C PRO A 65 0.09 -1.91 15.40
N GLN A 66 -0.45 -2.61 16.40
CA GLN A 66 0.35 -3.33 17.39
C GLN A 66 1.11 -4.51 16.77
N GLU A 67 0.44 -5.33 15.96
CA GLU A 67 1.09 -6.46 15.28
C GLU A 67 2.19 -5.99 14.33
N GLN A 68 1.96 -4.89 13.60
CA GLN A 68 2.98 -4.29 12.76
C GLN A 68 4.20 -3.81 13.57
N CYS A 69 3.98 -3.25 14.78
CA CYS A 69 5.06 -2.85 15.68
C CYS A 69 5.91 -4.06 16.12
N LEU A 70 5.26 -5.16 16.48
CA LEU A 70 5.93 -6.39 16.89
C LEU A 70 6.72 -7.04 15.74
N LEU A 71 6.20 -7.00 14.51
CA LEU A 71 6.90 -7.53 13.34
C LEU A 71 8.21 -6.79 13.02
N VAL A 72 8.25 -5.48 13.26
CA VAL A 72 9.41 -4.64 12.92
C VAL A 72 10.46 -4.62 14.04
N PHE A 73 10.03 -4.49 15.29
CA PHE A 73 10.93 -4.27 16.42
C PHE A 73 11.08 -5.49 17.33
N GLY A 74 10.23 -6.49 17.17
CA GLY A 74 10.23 -7.71 17.98
C GLY A 74 9.36 -7.63 19.22
N PRO A 75 9.39 -8.68 20.06
CA PRO A 75 8.59 -8.75 21.28
C PRO A 75 9.01 -7.67 22.29
N GLY A 76 8.03 -7.10 23.00
CA GLY A 76 8.25 -6.06 24.02
C GLY A 76 8.05 -4.62 23.52
N TYR A 77 7.85 -4.42 22.22
CA TYR A 77 7.51 -3.13 21.64
C TYR A 77 5.99 -2.94 21.55
N THR A 78 5.52 -1.74 21.85
CA THR A 78 4.10 -1.38 21.83
C THR A 78 3.82 -0.24 20.85
N PHE A 79 2.66 -0.29 20.22
CA PHE A 79 2.19 0.77 19.35
C PHE A 79 1.88 2.02 20.17
N CYS A 80 2.56 3.12 19.83
CA CYS A 80 2.48 4.37 20.59
C CYS A 80 1.16 5.15 20.45
N GLY A 81 0.19 4.70 19.64
CA GLY A 81 -1.11 5.35 19.48
C GLY A 81 -1.07 6.69 18.73
N VAL A 82 -2.26 7.29 18.54
CA VAL A 82 -2.38 8.70 18.14
C VAL A 82 -2.11 9.58 19.35
N ARG A 83 -1.13 10.48 19.24
CA ARG A 83 -1.00 11.62 20.16
C ARG A 83 -2.34 12.33 20.21
N SER A 84 -3.01 12.29 21.35
CA SER A 84 -4.13 13.17 21.64
C SER A 84 -3.58 14.60 21.61
N PHE A 85 -3.86 15.33 20.53
CA PHE A 85 -3.73 16.77 20.55
C PHE A 85 -4.84 17.27 21.48
N SER A 86 -4.51 17.44 22.76
CA SER A 86 -5.34 18.22 23.66
C SER A 86 -5.36 19.65 23.12
N VAL A 87 -6.43 20.01 22.41
CA VAL A 87 -6.72 21.41 22.13
C VAL A 87 -7.11 22.02 23.48
N SER A 88 -6.18 22.70 24.14
CA SER A 88 -6.52 23.56 25.27
C SER A 88 -7.41 24.68 24.72
N SER A 89 -8.71 24.55 24.91
CA SER A 89 -9.65 25.65 24.75
C SER A 89 -9.33 26.68 25.84
N THR A 90 -8.56 27.71 25.49
CA THR A 90 -8.46 28.93 26.28
C THR A 90 -9.86 29.54 26.38
N GLN A 91 -10.39 29.60 27.61
CA GLN A 91 -11.54 30.41 27.99
C GLN A 91 -11.23 31.90 27.86
#